data_AF-A0A9D1S096-F1
#
_entry.id   AF-A0A9D1S096-F1
#
_cell.length_a   1.000
_cell.length_b   1.000
_cell.length_c   1.000
_cell.angle_alpha   90.00
_cell.angle_beta   90.00
_cell.angle_gamma   90.00
#
_symmetry.space_group_name_H-M   'P 1'
#
loop_
_entity.id
_entity.type
_entity.pdbx_description
1 polymer ?
#
loop_
_entity_poly.entity_id
_entity_poly.type
_entity_poly.pdbx_seq_one_letter_code
_entity_poly.pdbx_strand_id
1 'polypeptide(L)' 'MPQKYSPELRERAVRMVLKRQATQGGPRSHSLRVIVPQIGVGEETTRMCCTPPRP' A
#
# COMPACT_ATOMS: atom_id res chain seq x y z
N MET A 1 -8.22 12.53 14.37
CA MET A 1 -8.76 11.44 13.52
C MET A 1 -7.86 11.32 12.31
N PRO A 2 -7.15 10.20 12.09
CA PRO A 2 -6.11 10.16 11.06
C PRO A 2 -6.75 10.40 9.70
N GLN A 3 -6.12 11.28 8.93
CA GLN A 3 -6.70 11.87 7.73
C GLN A 3 -7.13 10.82 6.71
N LYS A 4 -8.37 11.00 6.30
CA LYS A 4 -9.13 10.43 5.18
C LYS A 4 -8.25 10.07 3.97
N TYR A 5 -7.78 8.84 3.91
CA TYR A 5 -7.58 8.19 2.61
C TYR A 5 -8.89 7.47 2.27
N SER A 6 -9.46 7.79 1.10
CA SER A 6 -10.69 7.13 0.66
C SER A 6 -10.48 5.61 0.63
N PRO A 7 -11.46 4.81 1.10
CA PRO A 7 -11.35 3.35 1.09
C PRO A 7 -11.02 2.81 -0.31
N GLU A 8 -11.53 3.46 -1.36
CA GLU A 8 -11.22 3.17 -2.76
C GLU A 8 -9.73 3.30 -3.09
N LEU A 9 -9.05 4.32 -2.55
CA LEU A 9 -7.62 4.54 -2.76
C LEU A 9 -6.80 3.43 -2.09
N ARG A 10 -7.22 3.01 -0.88
CA ARG A 10 -6.61 1.91 -0.15
C ARG A 10 -6.78 0.58 -0.90
N GLU A 11 -7.97 0.28 -1.37
CA GLU A 11 -8.23 -0.94 -2.15
C GLU A 11 -7.44 -0.96 -3.47
N ARG A 12 -7.39 0.18 -4.16
CA ARG A 12 -6.57 0.34 -5.38
C ARG A 12 -5.08 0.11 -5.08
N ALA A 13 -4.57 0.68 -3.98
CA ALA A 13 -3.18 0.47 -3.56
C ALA A 13 -2.88 -0.99 -3.27
N VAL A 14 -3.74 -1.67 -2.52
CA VAL A 14 -3.59 -3.10 -2.20
C VAL A 14 -3.59 -3.95 -3.46
N ARG A 15 -4.53 -3.73 -4.40
CA ARG A 15 -4.56 -4.45 -5.68
C ARG A 15 -3.29 -4.25 -6.49
N MET A 16 -2.79 -3.01 -6.58
CA MET A 16 -1.58 -2.70 -7.36
C MET A 16 -0.33 -3.35 -6.75
N VAL A 17 -0.21 -3.34 -5.41
CA VAL A 17 0.89 -3.99 -4.69
C VAL A 17 0.85 -5.50 -4.87
N LEU A 18 -0.33 -6.12 -4.71
CA LEU A 18 -0.50 -7.56 -4.89
C LEU A 18 -0.25 -7.97 -6.34
N LYS A 19 -0.77 -7.22 -7.32
CA LYS A 19 -0.51 -7.46 -8.74
C LYS A 19 0.98 -7.41 -9.04
N ARG A 20 1.68 -6.39 -8.56
CA ARG A 20 3.14 -6.28 -8.73
C ARG A 20 3.89 -7.40 -8.05
N GLN A 21 3.50 -7.76 -6.83
CA GLN A 21 4.11 -8.88 -6.11
C GLN A 21 3.93 -10.19 -6.88
N ALA A 22 2.76 -10.41 -7.48
CA ALA A 22 2.52 -11.59 -8.32
C ALA A 22 3.32 -11.57 -9.63
N THR A 23 3.54 -10.38 -10.23
CA THR A 23 4.28 -10.26 -11.51
C THR A 23 5.80 -10.26 -11.34
N GLN A 24 6.33 -9.53 -10.35
CA GLN A 24 7.77 -9.31 -10.17
C GLN A 24 8.37 -10.16 -9.04
N GLY A 25 7.53 -10.76 -8.18
CA GLY A 25 7.99 -11.41 -6.97
C GLY A 25 8.57 -10.43 -5.95
N GLY A 26 8.97 -10.94 -4.79
CA GLY A 26 9.69 -10.17 -3.78
C GLY A 26 8.84 -9.55 -2.66
N PRO A 27 9.50 -8.82 -1.75
CA PRO A 27 8.88 -8.35 -0.53
C PRO A 27 7.85 -7.25 -0.82
N ARG A 28 6.70 -7.35 -0.14
CA ARG A 28 5.56 -6.42 -0.29
C ARG A 28 5.97 -4.96 -0.06
N SER A 29 6.95 -4.73 0.79
CA SER A 29 7.55 -3.42 1.09
C SER A 29 8.26 -2.79 -0.12
N HIS A 30 8.90 -3.59 -0.98
CA HIS A 30 9.48 -3.10 -2.23
C HIS A 30 8.36 -2.66 -3.17
N SER A 31 7.37 -3.54 -3.40
CA SER A 31 6.23 -3.22 -4.26
C SER A 31 5.48 -1.97 -3.79
N LEU A 32 5.30 -1.78 -2.48
CA LEU A 32 4.71 -0.58 -1.91
C LEU A 32 5.52 0.68 -2.24
N ARG A 33 6.84 0.72 -2.02
CA ARG A 33 7.66 1.92 -2.30
C ARG A 33 7.56 2.41 -3.74
N VAL A 34 7.33 1.51 -4.69
CA VAL A 34 7.19 1.90 -6.10
C VAL A 34 5.75 2.24 -6.47
N ILE A 35 4.77 1.69 -5.77
CA ILE A 35 3.34 1.89 -6.07
C ILE A 35 2.78 3.14 -5.36
N VAL A 36 3.19 3.41 -4.12
CA VAL A 36 2.86 4.59 -3.30
C VAL A 36 2.96 5.92 -4.07
N PRO A 37 4.10 6.26 -4.71
CA PRO A 37 4.21 7.49 -5.51
C PRO A 37 3.34 7.50 -6.76
N GLN A 38 2.96 6.34 -7.32
CA GLN A 38 2.11 6.25 -8.52
C GLN A 38 0.63 6.55 -8.25
N ILE A 39 0.17 6.38 -7.02
CA ILE A 39 -1.23 6.60 -6.61
C ILE A 39 -1.38 7.84 -5.72
N GLY A 40 -0.29 8.59 -5.49
CA GLY A 40 -0.30 9.79 -4.66
C GLY A 40 -0.61 9.52 -3.19
N VAL A 41 -0.39 8.28 -2.73
CA VAL A 41 -0.63 7.90 -1.35
C VAL A 41 0.65 8.12 -0.57
N GLY A 42 0.63 8.88 0.53
CA GLY A 42 1.83 9.10 1.35
C GLY A 42 2.29 7.83 2.09
N GLU A 43 3.53 7.82 2.56
CA GLU A 43 4.17 6.72 3.32
C GLU A 43 3.35 6.19 4.52
N GLU A 44 2.38 6.97 5.00
CA GLU A 44 1.40 6.56 6.01
C GLU A 44 0.64 5.28 5.61
N THR A 45 0.27 5.12 4.33
CA THR A 45 -0.40 3.89 3.84
C THR A 45 0.54 2.69 3.77
N THR A 46 1.85 2.93 3.61
CA THR A 46 2.88 1.90 3.73
C THR A 46 2.89 1.29 5.12
N ARG A 47 2.80 2.13 6.17
CA ARG A 47 2.66 1.64 7.55
C ARG A 47 1.40 0.83 7.73
N MET A 48 0.26 1.28 7.22
CA MET A 48 -1.01 0.57 7.39
C MET A 48 -1.09 -0.77 6.63
N CYS A 49 -0.33 -0.93 5.54
CA CYS A 49 -0.23 -2.21 4.81
C CYS A 49 0.82 -3.18 5.38
N CYS A 50 1.89 -2.66 6.01
CA CYS A 50 3.00 -3.45 6.52
C CYS A 50 2.95 -3.72 8.03
N THR A 51 2.05 -3.07 8.77
CA THR A 51 1.90 -3.31 10.21
C THR A 51 0.63 -4.13 10.42
N PRO A 52 0.70 -5.34 11.02
CA PRO A 52 -0.51 -5.99 11.50
C PRO A 52 -1.22 -5.06 12.50
N PRO A 53 -2.56 -5.09 12.58
CA PRO A 53 -3.27 -4.37 13.63
C PRO A 53 -2.69 -4.82 14.96
N ARG A 54 -1.99 -3.91 15.66
CA ARG A 54 -1.63 -4.18 17.06
C ARG A 54 -2.92 -4.09 17.88
N PRO A 55 -3.17 -5.06 18.78
CA PRO A 55 -4.32 -5.02 19.68
C PRO A 55 -4.29 -3.78 20.58
#